data_AF-A0A1Q9D8H5-F1
#
_entry.id   AF-A0A1Q9D8H5-F1
#
_cell.length_a   1.000
_cell.length_b   1.000
_cell.length_c   1.000
_cell.angle_alpha   90.00
_cell.angle_beta   90.00
_cell.angle_gamma   90.00
#
_symmetry.space_group_name_H-M   'P 1'
#
loop_
_entity.id
_entity.type
_entity.pdbx_description
1 polymer ?
#
loop_
_entity_poly.entity_id
_entity_poly.type
_entity_poly.pdbx_seq_one_letter_code
_entity_poly.pdbx_strand_id
1 'polypeptide(L)'
;MGHARNGLGMEVLYRLLPDWPTARRMYFETETLTVEKEEKPVEKKEPPKPKPKPKEEKPPQALTVTLTRFSTWEDPTPQRFQVELMSNTKVSELRAKIAELCALDDSETRKVKLIKRKKAGFVTAQETESVSSEVFVHQIEKWPK
;
A
#
# COMPACT_ATOMS: atom_id res chain seq x y z
N MET A 1 -40.51 34.98 -17.77
CA MET A 1 -41.37 33.91 -17.23
C MET A 1 -40.55 32.62 -17.31
N GLY A 2 -39.95 32.04 -16.27
CA GLY A 2 -40.28 32.02 -14.83
C GLY A 2 -40.72 30.61 -14.45
N HIS A 3 -40.14 30.04 -13.38
CA HIS A 3 -40.30 28.70 -12.77
C HIS A 3 -39.28 27.64 -13.23
N ALA A 4 -38.10 27.51 -12.59
CA ALA A 4 -37.79 27.08 -11.21
C ALA A 4 -38.16 25.61 -10.93
N ARG A 5 -37.20 24.70 -11.13
CA ARG A 5 -37.22 23.34 -10.57
C ARG A 5 -36.26 23.30 -9.38
N ASN A 6 -36.85 23.41 -8.19
CA ASN A 6 -36.17 23.24 -6.91
C ASN A 6 -35.75 21.77 -6.76
N GLY A 7 -34.47 21.48 -6.95
CA GLY A 7 -33.86 20.25 -6.46
C GLY A 7 -33.69 20.35 -4.96
N LEU A 8 -34.55 19.66 -4.21
CA LEU A 8 -34.39 19.46 -2.77
C LEU A 8 -33.07 18.72 -2.54
N GLY A 9 -32.08 19.46 -2.04
CA GLY A 9 -30.76 18.94 -1.70
C GLY A 9 -30.83 17.89 -0.60
N MET A 10 -29.84 16.98 -0.62
CA MET A 10 -29.58 15.96 0.39
C MET A 10 -29.31 16.50 1.81
N GLU A 11 -29.50 17.79 2.07
CA GLU A 11 -29.33 18.40 3.39
C GLU A 11 -30.46 18.07 4.38
N VAL A 12 -31.63 17.60 3.91
CA VAL A 12 -32.76 17.32 4.82
C VAL A 12 -32.63 15.95 5.49
N LEU A 13 -31.86 15.01 4.93
CA LEU A 13 -31.73 13.67 5.52
C LEU A 13 -30.85 13.61 6.78
N TYR A 14 -29.97 14.59 6.99
CA TYR A 14 -29.02 14.59 8.12
C TYR A 14 -29.56 15.24 9.40
N ARG A 15 -30.75 15.86 9.38
CA ARG A 15 -31.33 16.52 10.57
C ARG A 15 -32.28 15.65 11.39
N LEU A 16 -32.55 14.41 10.97
CA LEU A 16 -33.44 13.47 11.67
C LEU A 16 -32.70 12.31 12.35
N LEU A 17 -31.37 12.30 12.30
CA LEU A 17 -30.58 11.29 13.00
C LEU A 17 -30.15 11.82 14.37
N PRO A 18 -30.54 11.17 15.48
CA PRO A 18 -30.09 11.53 16.81
C PRO A 18 -28.56 11.38 16.92
N ASP A 19 -27.95 12.36 17.59
CA ASP A 19 -26.56 12.49 18.00
C ASP A 19 -25.72 11.18 17.92
N TRP A 20 -24.96 11.05 16.83
CA TRP A 20 -24.02 9.95 16.53
C TRP A 20 -23.08 9.53 17.69
N PRO A 21 -22.61 10.42 18.59
CA PRO A 21 -21.84 10.03 19.76
C PRO A 21 -22.51 8.99 20.67
N THR A 22 -23.85 8.93 20.72
CA THR A 22 -24.58 8.01 21.60
C THR A 22 -24.71 6.60 21.01
N ALA A 23 -24.81 6.49 19.68
CA ALA A 23 -24.97 5.20 18.99
C ALA A 23 -23.73 4.29 19.11
N ARG A 24 -22.54 4.88 19.31
CA ARG A 24 -21.28 4.12 19.43
C ARG A 24 -21.13 3.39 20.77
N ARG A 25 -21.94 3.74 21.79
CA ARG A 25 -21.87 3.12 23.11
C ARG A 25 -22.73 1.86 23.25
N MET A 26 -23.72 1.65 22.36
CA MET A 26 -24.63 0.50 22.47
C MET A 26 -24.16 -0.78 21.74
N TYR A 27 -23.06 -0.73 20.98
CA TYR A 27 -22.55 -1.89 20.23
C TYR A 27 -21.33 -2.58 20.87
N PHE A 28 -20.96 -2.22 22.11
CA PHE A 28 -19.77 -2.78 22.77
C PHE A 28 -20.07 -3.60 24.03
N GLU A 29 -21.34 -3.92 24.30
CA GLU A 29 -21.75 -4.72 25.45
C GLU A 29 -22.82 -5.75 25.06
N THR A 30 -22.36 -6.86 24.47
CA THR A 30 -22.90 -8.21 24.69
C THR A 30 -21.71 -9.17 24.61
N GLU A 31 -21.13 -9.51 25.76
CA GLU A 31 -21.46 -10.73 26.52
C GLU A 31 -21.06 -12.01 25.76
N THR A 32 -19.96 -12.62 26.20
CA THR A 32 -19.92 -13.97 26.82
C THR A 32 -19.88 -15.09 25.76
N LEU A 33 -19.35 -16.30 25.93
CA LEU A 33 -18.86 -17.09 27.04
C LEU A 33 -18.13 -18.29 26.38
N THR A 34 -17.10 -18.84 27.02
CA THR A 34 -16.65 -20.26 26.96
C THR A 34 -16.45 -20.96 25.60
N VAL A 35 -15.17 -21.26 25.30
CA VAL A 35 -14.78 -22.64 24.93
C VAL A 35 -13.48 -22.97 25.67
N GLU A 36 -13.62 -23.52 26.89
CA GLU A 36 -12.62 -24.45 27.40
C GLU A 36 -12.78 -25.76 26.63
N LYS A 37 -11.76 -26.13 25.86
CA LYS A 37 -11.44 -27.54 25.67
C LYS A 37 -9.93 -27.69 25.60
N GLU A 38 -9.38 -28.03 26.75
CA GLU A 38 -8.07 -28.63 26.91
C GLU A 38 -8.03 -29.93 26.09
N GLU A 39 -7.21 -29.96 25.04
CA GLU A 39 -6.76 -31.22 24.43
C GLU A 39 -5.23 -31.22 24.42
N LYS A 40 -4.68 -32.00 25.35
CA LYS A 40 -3.26 -32.31 25.47
C LYS A 40 -2.72 -32.96 24.17
N PRO A 41 -1.41 -32.84 23.92
CA PRO A 41 -0.80 -32.92 22.60
C PRO A 41 -0.65 -34.35 22.11
N VAL A 42 -1.25 -34.65 20.95
CA VAL A 42 -0.78 -35.77 20.13
C VAL A 42 0.48 -35.27 19.42
N GLU A 43 1.64 -35.63 19.98
CA GLU A 43 2.94 -35.56 19.32
C GLU A 43 2.92 -36.47 18.09
N LYS A 44 2.34 -35.94 17.00
CA LYS A 44 2.46 -36.51 15.68
C LYS A 44 3.89 -36.24 15.26
N LYS A 45 4.77 -37.22 15.46
CA LYS A 45 6.11 -37.25 14.86
C LYS A 45 5.95 -37.03 13.35
N GLU A 46 6.11 -35.78 12.92
CA GLU A 46 6.27 -35.44 11.51
C GLU A 46 7.46 -36.28 11.00
N PRO A 47 7.33 -36.96 9.86
CA PRO A 47 8.49 -37.56 9.20
C PRO A 47 9.53 -36.45 9.01
N PRO A 48 10.84 -36.73 9.21
CA PRO A 48 11.88 -35.71 9.17
C PRO A 48 11.75 -34.92 7.87
N LYS A 49 11.33 -33.65 8.00
CA LYS A 49 11.24 -32.70 6.90
C LYS A 49 12.57 -32.80 6.14
N PRO A 50 12.56 -33.11 4.82
CA PRO A 50 13.79 -33.17 4.07
C PRO A 50 14.52 -31.84 4.26
N LYS A 51 15.77 -31.90 4.76
CA LYS A 51 16.63 -30.73 4.93
C LYS A 51 16.50 -29.87 3.68
N PRO A 52 16.14 -28.58 3.80
CA PRO A 52 16.06 -27.70 2.64
C PRO A 52 17.43 -27.76 1.96
N LYS A 53 17.47 -28.33 0.74
CA LYS A 53 18.66 -28.28 -0.10
C LYS A 53 19.04 -26.81 -0.20
N PRO A 54 20.32 -26.44 0.04
CA PRO A 54 20.79 -25.08 -0.13
C PRO A 54 20.30 -24.60 -1.50
N LYS A 55 19.39 -23.62 -1.49
CA LYS A 55 18.95 -23.00 -2.74
C LYS A 55 20.19 -22.36 -3.31
N GLU A 56 20.64 -22.89 -4.44
CA GLU A 56 21.72 -22.35 -5.25
C GLU A 56 21.46 -20.85 -5.42
N GLU A 57 22.27 -20.05 -4.72
CA GLU A 57 22.12 -18.61 -4.66
C GLU A 57 22.60 -18.08 -6.01
N LYS A 58 21.66 -17.87 -6.92
CA LYS A 58 21.98 -17.30 -8.24
C LYS A 58 22.68 -15.96 -8.02
N PRO A 59 23.77 -15.67 -8.77
CA PRO A 59 24.47 -14.41 -8.63
C PRO A 59 23.48 -13.24 -8.82
N PRO A 60 23.63 -12.17 -8.03
CA PRO A 60 22.68 -11.07 -8.05
C PRO A 60 22.67 -10.44 -9.44
N GLN A 61 21.50 -10.48 -10.09
CA GLN A 61 21.30 -9.88 -11.40
C GLN A 61 20.89 -8.41 -11.22
N ALA A 62 21.46 -7.55 -12.06
CA ALA A 62 21.01 -6.16 -12.15
C ALA A 62 19.55 -6.12 -12.62
N LEU A 63 18.75 -5.28 -11.97
CA LEU A 63 17.34 -5.05 -12.25
C LEU A 63 17.16 -3.58 -12.60
N THR A 64 16.79 -3.29 -13.84
CA THR A 64 16.37 -1.94 -14.24
C THR A 64 14.92 -1.72 -13.83
N VAL A 65 14.70 -0.75 -12.96
CA VAL A 65 13.39 -0.38 -12.43
C VAL A 65 12.93 0.90 -13.13
N THR A 66 11.78 0.84 -13.80
CA THR A 66 11.14 2.00 -14.41
C THR A 66 10.18 2.63 -13.40
N LEU A 67 10.55 3.83 -12.94
CA LEU A 67 9.74 4.70 -12.12
C LEU A 67 8.86 5.57 -13.00
N THR A 68 7.55 5.44 -12.84
CA THR A 68 6.57 6.28 -13.56
C THR A 68 5.90 7.21 -12.57
N ARG A 69 5.99 8.53 -12.79
CA ARG A 69 5.24 9.50 -11.99
C ARG A 69 3.75 9.29 -12.24
N PHE A 70 2.98 9.14 -11.17
CA PHE A 70 1.53 9.01 -11.26
C PHE A 70 0.95 10.40 -11.57
N SER A 71 0.59 10.61 -12.84
CA SER A 71 0.01 11.86 -13.34
C SER A 71 -1.22 12.29 -12.54
N THR A 72 -1.26 13.57 -12.18
CA THR A 72 -2.49 14.24 -11.77
C THR A 72 -3.21 14.77 -13.02
N TRP A 73 -4.47 15.19 -12.89
CA TRP A 73 -5.21 15.77 -14.02
C TRP A 73 -4.54 17.01 -14.63
N GLU A 74 -3.65 17.66 -13.88
CA GLU A 74 -2.89 18.83 -14.32
C GLU A 74 -1.70 18.47 -15.22
N ASP A 75 -1.18 17.25 -15.13
CA ASP A 75 0.04 16.82 -15.82
C ASP A 75 -0.21 15.51 -16.59
N PRO A 76 -0.78 15.59 -17.81
CA PRO A 76 -1.25 14.41 -18.54
C PRO A 76 -0.11 13.53 -19.09
N THR A 77 1.13 14.02 -19.07
CA THR A 77 2.27 13.30 -19.65
C THR A 77 2.95 12.46 -18.56
N PRO A 78 2.95 11.12 -18.67
CA PRO A 78 3.61 10.28 -17.68
C PRO A 78 5.13 10.46 -17.78
N GLN A 79 5.73 11.06 -16.76
CA GLN A 79 7.18 11.16 -16.65
C GLN A 79 7.75 9.82 -16.20
N ARG A 80 8.75 9.30 -16.92
CA ARG A 80 9.40 8.03 -16.63
C ARG A 80 10.88 8.23 -16.40
N PHE A 81 11.41 7.49 -15.45
CA PHE A 81 12.82 7.51 -15.10
C PHE A 81 13.27 6.09 -14.75
N GLN A 82 14.47 5.70 -15.16
CA GLN A 82 14.99 4.34 -14.93
C GLN A 82 16.10 4.37 -13.89
N VAL A 83 16.05 3.42 -12.97
CA VAL A 83 17.06 3.23 -11.92
C VAL A 83 17.57 1.82 -11.98
N GLU A 84 18.89 1.65 -12.00
CA GLU A 84 19.51 0.34 -11.91
C GLU A 84 19.68 -0.04 -10.43
N LEU A 85 19.09 -1.17 -10.05
CA LEU A 85 19.13 -1.73 -8.70
C LEU A 85 19.50 -3.21 -8.76
N MET A 86 19.70 -3.83 -7.61
CA MET A 86 19.91 -5.28 -7.54
C MET A 86 18.56 -5.99 -7.44
N SER A 87 18.45 -7.21 -7.96
CA SER A 87 17.20 -7.98 -7.96
C SER A 87 16.61 -8.25 -6.56
N ASN A 88 17.41 -8.16 -5.51
CA ASN A 88 17.00 -8.37 -4.13
C ASN A 88 16.75 -7.07 -3.34
N THR A 89 16.83 -5.92 -3.99
CA THR A 89 16.63 -4.61 -3.37
C THR A 89 15.21 -4.47 -2.82
N LYS A 90 15.12 -3.94 -1.61
CA LYS A 90 13.84 -3.68 -0.92
C LYS A 90 13.23 -2.35 -1.33
N VAL A 91 11.92 -2.23 -1.15
CA VAL A 91 11.19 -0.99 -1.39
C VAL A 91 11.72 0.16 -0.53
N SER A 92 12.19 -0.11 0.69
CA SER A 92 12.87 0.89 1.53
C SER A 92 14.13 1.46 0.89
N GLU A 93 14.97 0.61 0.31
CA GLU A 93 16.19 1.02 -0.38
C GLU A 93 15.88 1.79 -1.66
N LEU A 94 14.88 1.36 -2.43
CA LEU A 94 14.40 2.11 -3.59
C LEU A 94 13.91 3.51 -3.18
N ARG A 95 13.16 3.62 -2.07
CA ARG A 95 12.69 4.91 -1.56
C ARG A 95 13.86 5.83 -1.19
N ALA A 96 14.89 5.29 -0.52
CA ALA A 96 16.11 6.05 -0.23
C ALA A 96 16.81 6.52 -1.52
N LYS A 97 16.88 5.65 -2.53
CA LYS A 97 17.48 6.00 -3.82
C LYS A 97 16.69 7.08 -4.56
N ILE A 98 15.36 7.02 -4.51
CA ILE A 98 14.48 8.08 -5.06
C ILE A 98 14.72 9.40 -4.32
N ALA A 99 14.83 9.37 -2.99
CA ALA A 99 15.10 10.58 -2.20
C ALA A 99 16.43 11.23 -2.59
N GLU A 100 17.48 10.42 -2.77
CA GLU A 100 18.79 10.88 -3.24
C GLU A 100 18.71 11.51 -4.64
N LEU A 101 18.10 10.80 -5.60
CA LEU A 101 18.03 11.24 -7.00
C LEU A 101 17.13 12.46 -7.21
N CYS A 102 16.11 12.61 -6.38
CA CYS A 102 15.16 13.72 -6.46
C CYS A 102 15.48 14.86 -5.48
N ALA A 103 16.57 14.75 -4.71
CA ALA A 103 16.94 15.69 -3.64
C ALA A 103 15.76 16.04 -2.71
N LEU A 104 15.10 14.99 -2.20
CA LEU A 104 13.96 15.10 -1.30
C LEU A 104 14.41 15.17 0.15
N ASP A 105 13.71 15.97 0.93
CA ASP A 105 13.86 15.96 2.39
C ASP A 105 13.24 14.70 3.01
N ASP A 106 13.63 14.36 4.24
CA ASP A 106 13.05 13.23 5.01
C ASP A 106 11.52 13.30 5.12
N SER A 107 10.98 14.52 5.27
CA SER A 107 9.53 14.75 5.38
C SER A 107 8.82 14.47 4.05
N GLU A 108 9.41 14.87 2.93
CA GLU A 108 8.88 14.59 1.59
C GLU A 108 8.97 13.10 1.27
N THR A 109 10.10 12.48 1.58
CA THR A 109 10.38 11.06 1.35
C THR A 109 9.35 10.14 2.01
N ARG A 110 8.88 10.49 3.21
CA ARG A 110 7.83 9.75 3.93
C ARG A 110 6.45 9.85 3.27
N LYS A 111 6.17 10.95 2.55
CA LYS A 111 4.91 11.15 1.81
C LYS A 111 4.89 10.38 0.49
N VAL A 112 6.06 10.09 -0.08
CA VAL A 112 6.17 9.35 -1.35
C VAL A 112 5.53 7.97 -1.22
N LYS A 113 4.51 7.71 -2.04
CA LYS A 113 3.83 6.42 -2.14
C LYS A 113 4.29 5.69 -3.37
N LEU A 114 4.86 4.51 -3.16
CA LEU A 114 5.23 3.59 -4.24
C LEU A 114 4.06 2.66 -4.50
N ILE A 115 3.56 2.66 -5.72
CA ILE A 115 2.38 1.92 -6.15
C ILE A 115 2.82 0.90 -7.18
N LYS A 116 2.37 -0.33 -7.03
CA LYS A 116 2.59 -1.41 -7.99
C LYS A 116 1.29 -1.84 -8.63
N ARG A 117 1.40 -2.27 -9.89
CA ARG A 117 0.26 -2.84 -10.62
C ARG A 117 0.10 -4.32 -10.25
N LYS A 118 -1.09 -4.70 -9.82
CA LYS A 118 -1.54 -6.09 -9.68
C LYS A 118 -2.66 -6.37 -10.69
N LYS A 119 -3.00 -7.65 -10.87
CA LYS A 119 -4.10 -8.06 -11.77
C LYS A 119 -5.44 -7.38 -11.43
N ALA A 120 -5.69 -7.14 -10.14
CA ALA A 120 -6.94 -6.54 -9.65
C ALA A 120 -6.88 -5.00 -9.47
N GLY A 121 -5.81 -4.33 -9.93
CA GLY A 121 -5.68 -2.88 -9.83
C GLY A 121 -4.32 -2.44 -9.29
N PHE A 122 -4.30 -1.27 -8.62
CA PHE A 122 -3.08 -0.67 -8.09
C PHE A 122 -3.02 -0.81 -6.57
N VAL A 123 -1.85 -1.17 -6.04
CA VAL A 123 -1.63 -1.40 -4.60
C VAL A 123 -0.37 -0.69 -4.16
N THR A 124 -0.39 -0.05 -3.00
CA THR A 124 0.81 0.53 -2.40
C THR A 124 1.78 -0.58 -1.97
N ALA A 125 3.04 -0.47 -2.38
CA ALA A 125 4.10 -1.40 -2.01
C ALA A 125 4.50 -1.20 -0.54
N GLN A 126 4.72 -2.30 0.18
CA GLN A 126 5.22 -2.26 1.55
C GLN A 126 6.75 -2.25 1.58
N GLU A 127 7.35 -1.67 2.63
CA GLU A 127 8.80 -1.48 2.71
C GLU A 127 9.60 -2.80 2.72
N THR A 128 9.01 -3.89 3.20
CA THR A 128 9.63 -5.22 3.27
C THR A 128 9.56 -6.02 1.96
N GLU A 129 8.77 -5.55 1.00
CA GLU A 129 8.60 -6.21 -0.29
C GLU A 129 9.82 -5.98 -1.20
N SER A 130 10.07 -6.94 -2.10
CA SER A 130 11.06 -6.79 -3.15
C SER A 130 10.52 -5.90 -4.26
N VAL A 131 11.40 -5.12 -4.86
CA VAL A 131 11.05 -4.16 -5.92
C VAL A 131 10.69 -4.87 -7.22
N SER A 132 9.62 -4.42 -7.88
CA SER A 132 9.24 -4.86 -9.22
C SER A 132 9.91 -4.00 -10.28
N SER A 133 10.06 -4.52 -11.51
CA SER A 133 10.62 -3.77 -12.65
C SER A 133 9.83 -2.50 -13.01
N GLU A 134 8.54 -2.43 -12.68
CA GLU A 134 7.70 -1.26 -12.91
C GLU A 134 7.09 -0.80 -11.58
N VAL A 135 7.35 0.47 -11.22
CA VAL A 135 6.82 1.09 -10.01
C VAL A 135 6.28 2.48 -10.36
N PHE A 136 5.11 2.78 -9.83
CA PHE A 136 4.49 4.09 -9.94
C PHE A 136 4.78 4.90 -8.68
N VAL A 137 5.14 6.17 -8.83
CA VAL A 137 5.49 7.06 -7.73
C VAL A 137 4.42 8.14 -7.61
N HIS A 138 3.82 8.27 -6.43
CA HIS A 138 2.78 9.25 -6.15
C HIS A 138 3.16 10.15 -4.97
N GLN A 139 2.60 11.37 -4.93
CA GLN A 139 2.92 12.44 -3.96
C GLN A 139 4.40 12.83 -3.95
N ILE A 140 4.96 13.08 -5.14
CA ILE A 140 6.33 13.56 -5.32
C ILE A 140 6.30 14.95 -5.99
N GLU A 141 6.88 15.94 -5.31
CA GLU A 141 6.91 17.33 -5.74
C GLU A 141 8.06 17.59 -6.72
N LYS A 142 9.25 17.08 -6.40
CA LYS A 142 10.47 17.19 -7.23
C LYS A 142 10.67 15.92 -8.05
N TRP A 143 10.74 16.05 -9.36
CA TRP A 143 11.04 14.94 -10.27
C TRP A 143 12.37 15.21 -11.00
N PRO A 144 13.26 14.22 -11.17
CA PRO A 144 14.50 14.39 -11.91
C PRO A 144 14.16 14.74 -13.36
N LYS A 145 14.75 15.82 -13.87
CA LYS A 145 14.57 16.27 -15.26
C LYS A 145 15.43 15.46 -16.22
#